data_AF-A0A8H7IC39-F1
#
_entry.id   AF-A0A8H7IC39-F1
#
_cell.length_a   1.000
_cell.length_b   1.000
_cell.length_c   1.000
_cell.angle_alpha   90.00
_cell.angle_beta   90.00
_cell.angle_gamma   90.00
#
_symmetry.space_group_name_H-M   'P 1'
#
loop_
_entity.id
_entity.type
_entity.pdbx_description
1 polymer ?
#
loop_
_entity_poly.entity_id
_entity_poly.type
_entity_poly.pdbx_seq_one_letter_code
_entity_poly.pdbx_strand_id
1 'polypeptide(L)'
;MSETDAKAVIDYVLRAESQFASYQFSQIGSIYYVEDVEPALRQRPLYRDRSGPHEGADRFRIGPSTEWALWRGARAELQVHRGPWPDVKSYIEGIVRIHQAWLSSHARQHKVQVPPRSPEDLDPKAHQQLLDKLVSLSSQLEVLPDLQANVLWHKDLHARNIMVDKSSPPSIQLIDWQSTSVGPVSITMLGLPDDFDSLPWHEKIYLRHQHRLALRHLYYCSGVEPRSLNAQQWVRDTRLRSAIDEASRTWDLGLGPFRQHLSVLAIAAGVEESTGSFIDSDNQDRIQVYHDKVSRLYKELGIEGDGWVSSEDYEDIHTLNQQRMEDWDEMAAGGPYPITDGAPSWFVT
;
A
#
# COMPACT_ATOMS: atom_id res chain seq x y z
N MET A 1 24.13 5.73 20.44
CA MET A 1 24.59 4.61 19.59
C MET A 1 25.85 5.09 18.90
N SER A 2 26.96 4.34 18.96
CA SER A 2 28.18 4.70 18.22
C SER A 2 27.96 4.50 16.71
N GLU A 3 28.81 5.10 15.88
CA GLU A 3 28.78 4.87 14.42
C GLU A 3 28.99 3.38 14.09
N THR A 4 29.82 2.69 14.88
CA THR A 4 30.07 1.25 14.76
C THR A 4 28.81 0.43 15.09
N ASP A 5 28.09 0.79 16.15
CA ASP A 5 26.82 0.12 16.51
C ASP A 5 25.74 0.38 15.45
N ALA A 6 25.65 1.61 14.93
CA ALA A 6 24.72 1.98 13.87
C ALA A 6 24.95 1.14 12.61
N LYS A 7 26.22 0.98 12.22
CA LYS A 7 26.60 0.12 11.11
C LYS A 7 26.24 -1.35 11.36
N ALA A 8 26.50 -1.87 12.56
CA ALA A 8 26.14 -3.24 12.91
C ALA A 8 24.63 -3.51 12.81
N VAL A 9 23.80 -2.54 13.21
CA VAL A 9 22.34 -2.58 13.05
C VAL A 9 21.94 -2.64 11.57
N ILE A 10 22.51 -1.75 10.75
CA ILE A 10 22.27 -1.74 9.30
C ILE A 10 22.67 -3.10 8.70
N ASP A 11 23.89 -3.58 8.95
CA ASP A 11 24.39 -4.84 8.40
C ASP A 11 23.54 -6.06 8.81
N TYR A 12 22.99 -6.07 10.03
CA TYR A 12 22.06 -7.11 10.47
C TYR A 12 20.75 -7.06 9.69
N VAL A 13 20.11 -5.88 9.62
CA VAL A 13 18.85 -5.68 8.90
C VAL A 13 19.02 -6.12 7.45
N LEU A 14 20.12 -5.71 6.82
CA LEU A 14 20.46 -6.10 5.46
C LEU A 14 20.55 -7.63 5.32
N ARG A 15 21.28 -8.31 6.20
CA ARG A 15 21.38 -9.78 6.14
C ARG A 15 20.03 -10.47 6.35
N ALA A 16 19.21 -9.98 7.27
CA ALA A 16 17.89 -10.54 7.54
C ALA A 16 16.98 -10.44 6.30
N GLU A 17 16.85 -9.25 5.71
CA GLU A 17 16.07 -9.04 4.48
C GLU A 17 16.59 -9.89 3.30
N SER A 18 17.92 -10.05 3.16
CA SER A 18 18.51 -10.98 2.18
C SER A 18 18.10 -12.41 2.37
N GLN A 19 18.11 -12.85 3.61
CA GLN A 19 17.72 -14.19 3.91
C GLN A 19 16.25 -14.40 3.55
N PHE A 20 15.35 -13.47 3.89
CA PHE A 20 13.94 -13.58 3.53
C PHE A 20 13.68 -13.54 2.02
N ALA A 21 14.35 -12.66 1.27
CA ALA A 21 14.23 -12.57 -0.19
C ALA A 21 14.79 -13.79 -0.92
N SER A 22 15.74 -14.51 -0.32
CA SER A 22 16.30 -15.75 -0.90
C SER A 22 15.31 -16.91 -0.93
N TYR A 23 14.29 -16.90 -0.06
CA TYR A 23 13.25 -17.92 -0.06
C TYR A 23 12.14 -17.56 -1.05
N GLN A 24 12.03 -18.33 -2.12
CA GLN A 24 10.95 -18.20 -3.08
C GLN A 24 9.78 -19.11 -2.72
N PHE A 25 8.65 -18.51 -2.35
CA PHE A 25 7.44 -19.23 -1.99
C PHE A 25 6.62 -19.65 -3.21
N SER A 26 5.85 -20.73 -3.06
CA SER A 26 5.06 -21.31 -4.13
C SER A 26 3.79 -20.51 -4.46
N GLN A 27 3.30 -19.70 -3.52
CA GLN A 27 2.00 -19.04 -3.55
C GLN A 27 2.08 -17.68 -2.85
N ILE A 28 1.11 -16.81 -3.14
CA ILE A 28 0.91 -15.50 -2.53
C ILE A 28 -0.15 -15.63 -1.44
N GLY A 29 0.13 -15.10 -0.25
CA GLY A 29 -0.73 -15.27 0.93
C GLY A 29 0.06 -15.14 2.23
N SER A 30 -0.49 -15.61 3.35
CA SER A 30 0.22 -15.59 4.64
C SER A 30 0.76 -16.97 5.00
N ILE A 31 1.74 -17.02 5.91
CA ILE A 31 2.32 -18.27 6.41
C ILE A 31 1.45 -18.79 7.56
N TYR A 32 1.07 -20.07 7.50
CA TYR A 32 0.28 -20.77 8.51
C TYR A 32 0.97 -22.08 8.90
N TYR A 33 0.62 -22.61 10.06
CA TYR A 33 0.90 -24.01 10.37
C TYR A 33 0.10 -24.94 9.44
N VAL A 34 0.63 -26.13 9.17
CA VAL A 34 -0.02 -27.12 8.28
C VAL A 34 -1.41 -27.51 8.78
N GLU A 35 -1.60 -27.61 10.08
CA GLU A 35 -2.86 -27.94 10.75
C GLU A 35 -3.95 -26.89 10.56
N ASP A 36 -3.56 -25.61 10.45
CA ASP A 36 -4.47 -24.46 10.42
C ASP A 36 -4.98 -24.12 9.01
N VAL A 37 -4.46 -24.78 7.97
CA VAL A 37 -4.95 -24.61 6.60
C VAL A 37 -5.90 -25.73 6.20
N GLU A 38 -6.79 -25.42 5.25
CA GLU A 38 -7.70 -26.39 4.66
C GLU A 38 -6.94 -27.60 4.08
N PRO A 39 -7.54 -28.81 4.09
CA PRO A 39 -6.87 -30.03 3.60
C PRO A 39 -6.27 -29.91 2.20
N ALA A 40 -6.91 -29.15 1.31
CA ALA A 40 -6.44 -28.92 -0.06
C ALA A 40 -5.11 -28.13 -0.13
N LEU A 41 -4.79 -27.31 0.88
CA LEU A 41 -3.57 -26.51 0.96
C LEU A 41 -2.42 -27.27 1.63
N ARG A 42 -2.70 -28.26 2.47
CA ARG A 42 -1.67 -29.07 3.18
C ARG A 42 -0.74 -29.83 2.22
N GLN A 43 -1.24 -30.17 1.05
CA GLN A 43 -0.49 -30.89 0.01
C GLN A 43 0.28 -29.96 -0.93
N ARG A 44 0.05 -28.64 -0.85
CA ARG A 44 0.79 -27.68 -1.68
C ARG A 44 2.18 -27.44 -1.06
N PRO A 45 3.24 -27.36 -1.86
CA PRO A 45 4.58 -27.08 -1.33
C PRO A 45 4.64 -25.67 -0.74
N LEU A 46 5.46 -25.46 0.30
CA LEU A 46 5.71 -24.11 0.84
C LEU A 46 6.52 -23.24 -0.14
N TYR A 47 7.59 -23.83 -0.70
CA TYR A 47 8.51 -23.14 -1.61
C TYR A 47 8.26 -23.50 -3.07
N ARG A 48 8.64 -22.57 -3.96
CA ARG A 48 8.57 -22.75 -5.42
C ARG A 48 9.55 -23.81 -5.88
N ASP A 49 10.78 -23.74 -5.39
CA ASP A 49 11.74 -24.82 -5.54
C ASP A 49 11.28 -26.02 -4.71
N ARG A 50 11.45 -27.21 -5.28
CA ARG A 50 11.13 -28.49 -4.66
C ARG A 50 12.37 -29.36 -4.52
N SER A 51 13.55 -28.81 -4.80
CA SER A 51 14.81 -29.53 -4.78
C SER A 51 15.33 -29.67 -3.36
N GLY A 52 15.18 -30.89 -2.82
CA GLY A 52 15.70 -31.24 -1.50
C GLY A 52 14.84 -30.76 -0.32
N PRO A 53 15.31 -31.01 0.91
CA PRO A 53 14.61 -30.59 2.12
C PRO A 53 14.75 -29.07 2.29
N HIS A 54 13.62 -28.38 2.35
CA HIS A 54 13.58 -26.97 2.72
C HIS A 54 13.16 -26.81 4.18
N GLU A 55 13.83 -25.91 4.89
CA GLU A 55 13.54 -25.62 6.30
C GLU A 55 12.09 -25.18 6.49
N GLY A 56 11.42 -25.72 7.52
CA GLY A 56 10.03 -25.36 7.84
C GLY A 56 8.97 -25.87 6.85
N ALA A 57 9.34 -26.52 5.74
CA ALA A 57 8.39 -27.07 4.78
C ALA A 57 7.59 -28.27 5.32
N ASP A 58 7.99 -28.85 6.44
CA ASP A 58 7.24 -29.84 7.21
C ASP A 58 6.19 -29.19 8.13
N ARG A 59 6.41 -27.94 8.54
CA ARG A 59 5.62 -27.22 9.56
C ARG A 59 4.68 -26.17 9.00
N PHE A 60 5.02 -25.56 7.86
CA PHE A 60 4.34 -24.37 7.36
C PHE A 60 3.76 -24.51 5.95
N ARG A 61 2.66 -23.80 5.68
CA ARG A 61 2.01 -23.66 4.37
C ARG A 61 1.64 -22.21 4.09
N ILE A 62 1.43 -21.90 2.81
CA ILE A 62 0.81 -20.63 2.43
C ILE A 62 -0.71 -20.79 2.44
N GLY A 63 -1.38 -19.98 3.24
CA GLY A 63 -2.82 -19.89 3.37
C GLY A 63 -3.37 -18.52 2.94
N PRO A 64 -4.66 -18.24 3.20
CA PRO A 64 -5.28 -16.97 2.87
C PRO A 64 -4.50 -15.77 3.43
N SER A 65 -4.44 -14.68 2.68
CA SER A 65 -3.73 -13.48 3.12
C SER A 65 -4.39 -12.86 4.35
N THR A 66 -3.57 -12.52 5.34
CA THR A 66 -3.92 -11.79 6.56
C THR A 66 -3.55 -10.31 6.46
N GLU A 67 -3.29 -9.81 5.25
CA GLU A 67 -2.96 -8.40 5.04
C GLU A 67 -4.07 -7.49 5.56
N TRP A 68 -3.69 -6.54 6.41
CA TRP A 68 -4.58 -5.55 7.00
C TRP A 68 -5.56 -4.93 5.98
N ALA A 69 -5.08 -4.55 4.80
CA ALA A 69 -5.89 -3.94 3.75
C ALA A 69 -7.08 -4.80 3.27
N LEU A 70 -7.01 -6.12 3.45
CA LEU A 70 -8.06 -7.08 3.06
C LEU A 70 -9.05 -7.40 4.19
N TRP A 71 -8.73 -6.97 5.41
CA TRP A 71 -9.49 -7.25 6.63
C TRP A 71 -9.96 -5.99 7.36
N ARG A 72 -9.51 -4.79 6.98
CA ARG A 72 -9.92 -3.54 7.65
C ARG A 72 -11.42 -3.24 7.54
N GLY A 73 -11.99 -2.76 8.65
CA GLY A 73 -13.39 -2.38 8.74
C GLY A 73 -14.35 -3.47 8.26
N ALA A 74 -15.39 -3.06 7.51
CA ALA A 74 -16.40 -3.99 6.99
C ALA A 74 -15.87 -5.02 5.99
N ARG A 75 -14.62 -4.91 5.52
CA ARG A 75 -14.01 -5.96 4.68
C ARG A 75 -13.82 -7.25 5.47
N ALA A 76 -13.65 -7.21 6.79
CA ALA A 76 -13.56 -8.42 7.62
C ALA A 76 -14.81 -9.30 7.56
N GLU A 77 -15.99 -8.70 7.35
CA GLU A 77 -17.29 -9.40 7.40
C GLU A 77 -17.59 -10.15 6.09
N LEU A 78 -16.88 -9.81 5.01
CA LEU A 78 -17.13 -10.38 3.68
C LEU A 78 -16.76 -11.86 3.61
N GLN A 79 -17.69 -12.66 3.11
CA GLN A 79 -17.48 -14.08 2.78
C GLN A 79 -16.88 -14.22 1.37
N VAL A 80 -15.62 -13.83 1.23
CA VAL A 80 -14.86 -13.84 -0.03
C VAL A 80 -13.55 -14.59 0.10
N HIS A 81 -13.09 -15.18 -1.00
CA HIS A 81 -11.80 -15.87 -1.07
C HIS A 81 -10.64 -14.85 -1.02
N ARG A 82 -9.76 -14.98 -0.02
CA ARG A 82 -8.60 -14.10 0.21
C ARG A 82 -7.27 -14.78 -0.09
N GLY A 83 -7.27 -15.71 -1.03
CA GLY A 83 -6.11 -16.53 -1.34
C GLY A 83 -6.11 -17.85 -0.58
N PRO A 84 -5.00 -18.60 -0.63
CA PRO A 84 -3.74 -18.22 -1.27
C PRO A 84 -3.84 -18.24 -2.81
N TRP A 85 -3.09 -17.36 -3.48
CA TRP A 85 -3.09 -17.25 -4.94
C TRP A 85 -1.84 -17.87 -5.56
N PRO A 86 -1.93 -18.54 -6.72
CA PRO A 86 -0.79 -19.20 -7.35
C PRO A 86 0.14 -18.25 -8.09
N ASP A 87 -0.36 -17.10 -8.56
CA ASP A 87 0.37 -16.16 -9.40
C ASP A 87 -0.15 -14.73 -9.23
N VAL A 88 0.62 -13.76 -9.76
CA VAL A 88 0.36 -12.32 -9.68
C VAL A 88 -1.00 -11.97 -10.28
N LYS A 89 -1.39 -12.59 -11.40
CA LYS A 89 -2.66 -12.34 -12.07
C LYS A 89 -3.83 -12.74 -11.17
N SER A 90 -3.79 -13.95 -10.63
CA SER A 90 -4.80 -14.47 -9.71
C SER A 90 -4.89 -13.65 -8.43
N TYR A 91 -3.76 -13.12 -7.94
CA TYR A 91 -3.72 -12.19 -6.82
C TYR A 91 -4.50 -10.92 -7.14
N ILE A 92 -4.17 -10.23 -8.25
CA ILE A 92 -4.84 -8.98 -8.65
C ILE A 92 -6.34 -9.19 -8.83
N GLU A 93 -6.73 -10.25 -9.54
CA GLU A 93 -8.14 -10.62 -9.69
C GLU A 93 -8.82 -10.86 -8.34
N GLY A 94 -8.14 -11.52 -7.40
CA GLY A 94 -8.64 -11.74 -6.05
C GLY A 94 -8.87 -10.44 -5.28
N ILE A 95 -7.89 -9.53 -5.30
CA ILE A 95 -7.97 -8.21 -4.68
C ILE A 95 -9.16 -7.41 -5.26
N VAL A 96 -9.27 -7.37 -6.59
CA VAL A 96 -10.38 -6.71 -7.28
C VAL A 96 -11.73 -7.31 -6.88
N ARG A 97 -11.86 -8.65 -6.84
CA ARG A 97 -13.10 -9.31 -6.41
C ARG A 97 -13.49 -8.96 -4.97
N ILE A 98 -12.51 -8.89 -4.06
CA ILE A 98 -12.74 -8.48 -2.67
C ILE A 98 -13.30 -7.04 -2.64
N HIS A 99 -12.72 -6.13 -3.41
CA HIS A 99 -13.17 -4.74 -3.48
C HIS A 99 -14.54 -4.59 -4.14
N GLN A 100 -14.82 -5.33 -5.22
CA GLN A 100 -16.14 -5.37 -5.85
C GLN A 100 -17.21 -5.91 -4.90
N ALA A 101 -16.90 -6.95 -4.12
CA ALA A 101 -17.80 -7.48 -3.11
C ALA A 101 -18.07 -6.46 -1.99
N TRP A 102 -17.02 -5.75 -1.54
CA TRP A 102 -17.17 -4.68 -0.56
C TRP A 102 -18.05 -3.55 -1.10
N LEU A 103 -17.78 -3.07 -2.32
CA LEU A 103 -18.57 -2.03 -2.98
C LEU A 103 -20.05 -2.43 -3.07
N SER A 104 -20.33 -3.67 -3.45
CA SER A 104 -21.70 -4.14 -3.64
C SER A 104 -22.51 -4.25 -2.34
N SER A 105 -21.85 -4.36 -1.18
CA SER A 105 -22.50 -4.64 0.11
C SER A 105 -22.41 -3.49 1.12
N HIS A 106 -21.35 -2.68 1.05
CA HIS A 106 -20.99 -1.70 2.07
C HIS A 106 -20.72 -0.29 1.52
N ALA A 107 -20.74 -0.07 0.20
CA ALA A 107 -20.62 1.27 -0.37
C ALA A 107 -21.80 2.14 0.08
N ARG A 108 -21.55 2.95 1.11
CA ARG A 108 -22.49 3.95 1.61
C ARG A 108 -21.88 5.32 1.40
N GLN A 109 -22.72 6.26 0.98
CA GLN A 109 -22.34 7.66 0.91
C GLN A 109 -21.94 8.12 2.30
N HIS A 110 -20.77 8.74 2.38
CA HIS A 110 -20.28 9.30 3.63
C HIS A 110 -21.14 10.51 3.99
N LYS A 111 -21.31 10.78 5.30
CA LYS A 111 -22.06 11.95 5.77
C LYS A 111 -21.44 13.25 5.28
N VAL A 112 -20.11 13.27 5.22
CA VAL A 112 -19.31 14.38 4.69
C VAL A 112 -18.50 13.86 3.50
N GLN A 113 -18.52 14.62 2.41
CA GLN A 113 -17.74 14.30 1.20
C GLN A 113 -16.38 14.99 1.29
N VAL A 114 -15.44 14.33 1.95
CA VAL A 114 -14.02 14.74 2.03
C VAL A 114 -13.19 13.64 1.38
N PRO A 115 -12.47 13.90 0.27
CA PRO A 115 -12.52 15.13 -0.54
C PRO A 115 -13.90 15.32 -1.22
N PRO A 116 -14.18 16.52 -1.77
CA PRO A 116 -15.36 16.78 -2.58
C PRO A 116 -15.52 15.75 -3.69
N ARG A 117 -16.73 15.19 -3.81
CA ARG A 117 -17.04 14.12 -4.78
C ARG A 117 -17.96 14.59 -5.89
N SER A 118 -17.69 14.15 -7.12
CA SER A 118 -18.60 14.29 -8.26
C SER A 118 -19.76 13.28 -8.17
N PRO A 119 -20.86 13.46 -8.92
CA PRO A 119 -21.92 12.46 -9.01
C PRO A 119 -21.41 11.08 -9.46
N GLU A 120 -20.37 11.03 -10.29
CA GLU A 120 -19.76 9.79 -10.77
C GLU A 120 -18.97 9.07 -9.66
N ASP A 121 -18.28 9.82 -8.78
CA ASP A 121 -17.59 9.27 -7.60
C ASP A 121 -18.56 8.68 -6.55
N LEU A 122 -19.86 8.89 -6.75
CA LEU A 122 -20.93 8.36 -5.91
C LEU A 122 -21.67 7.19 -6.58
N ASP A 123 -21.31 6.81 -7.81
CA ASP A 123 -21.91 5.69 -8.54
C ASP A 123 -21.03 4.42 -8.42
N PRO A 124 -21.43 3.42 -7.61
CA PRO A 124 -20.66 2.18 -7.45
C PRO A 124 -20.33 1.48 -8.78
N LYS A 125 -21.15 1.66 -9.82
CA LYS A 125 -20.92 1.06 -11.13
C LYS A 125 -19.67 1.64 -11.81
N ALA A 126 -19.42 2.94 -11.66
CA ALA A 126 -18.22 3.58 -12.19
C ALA A 126 -16.94 3.01 -11.53
N HIS A 127 -16.97 2.77 -10.21
CA HIS A 127 -15.88 2.10 -9.51
C HIS A 127 -15.67 0.67 -10.00
N GLN A 128 -16.75 -0.11 -10.18
CA GLN A 128 -16.67 -1.48 -10.70
C GLN A 128 -16.02 -1.54 -12.08
N GLN A 129 -16.37 -0.62 -12.99
CA GLN A 129 -15.79 -0.56 -14.33
C GLN A 129 -14.28 -0.30 -14.31
N LEU A 130 -13.81 0.60 -13.44
CA LEU A 130 -12.38 0.88 -13.30
C LEU A 130 -11.63 -0.29 -12.64
N LEU A 131 -12.27 -1.00 -11.72
CA LEU A 131 -11.70 -2.23 -11.14
C LEU A 131 -11.57 -3.35 -12.19
N ASP A 132 -12.57 -3.53 -13.06
CA ASP A 132 -12.48 -4.47 -14.18
C ASP A 132 -11.37 -4.06 -15.17
N LYS A 133 -11.21 -2.76 -15.39
CA LYS A 133 -10.13 -2.21 -16.21
C LYS A 133 -8.75 -2.50 -15.61
N LEU A 134 -8.57 -2.44 -14.29
CA LEU A 134 -7.32 -2.86 -13.63
C LEU A 134 -6.97 -4.31 -13.97
N VAL A 135 -7.95 -5.23 -13.88
CA VAL A 135 -7.74 -6.64 -14.24
C VAL A 135 -7.32 -6.76 -15.71
N SER A 136 -8.04 -6.09 -16.61
CA SER A 136 -7.73 -6.10 -18.04
C SER A 136 -6.32 -5.59 -18.34
N LEU A 137 -5.94 -4.42 -17.83
CA LEU A 137 -4.62 -3.82 -18.04
C LEU A 137 -3.51 -4.68 -17.43
N SER A 138 -3.71 -5.19 -16.21
CA SER A 138 -2.71 -6.02 -15.55
C SER A 138 -2.42 -7.32 -16.32
N SER A 139 -3.40 -7.86 -17.04
CA SER A 139 -3.22 -9.05 -17.85
C SER A 139 -2.38 -8.83 -19.12
N GLN A 140 -2.22 -7.57 -19.54
CA GLN A 140 -1.44 -7.17 -20.70
C GLN A 140 0.00 -6.76 -20.34
N LEU A 141 0.29 -6.61 -19.05
CA LEU A 141 1.63 -6.27 -18.58
C LEU A 141 2.54 -7.49 -18.57
N GLU A 142 3.69 -7.37 -19.21
CA GLU A 142 4.76 -8.35 -19.09
C GLU A 142 5.54 -8.09 -17.80
N VAL A 143 5.25 -8.85 -16.75
CA VAL A 143 6.04 -8.83 -15.52
C VAL A 143 7.29 -9.67 -15.74
N LEU A 144 8.47 -9.06 -15.62
CA LEU A 144 9.75 -9.77 -15.75
C LEU A 144 9.82 -10.99 -14.82
N PRO A 145 10.39 -12.13 -15.25
CA PRO A 145 10.43 -13.36 -14.46
C PRO A 145 10.97 -13.19 -13.03
N ASP A 146 12.00 -12.37 -12.85
CA ASP A 146 12.64 -12.11 -11.56
C ASP A 146 11.69 -11.38 -10.59
N LEU A 147 10.72 -10.61 -11.11
CA LEU A 147 9.76 -9.85 -10.33
C LEU A 147 8.51 -10.66 -9.95
N GLN A 148 8.35 -11.86 -10.53
CA GLN A 148 7.27 -12.78 -10.20
C GLN A 148 7.60 -13.68 -9.01
N ALA A 149 8.83 -13.62 -8.48
CA ALA A 149 9.21 -14.41 -7.30
C ALA A 149 8.42 -13.95 -6.07
N ASN A 150 7.75 -14.90 -5.40
CA ASN A 150 7.02 -14.63 -4.17
C ASN A 150 7.99 -14.67 -3.00
N VAL A 151 8.13 -13.56 -2.28
CA VAL A 151 9.07 -13.40 -1.17
C VAL A 151 8.34 -12.94 0.09
N LEU A 152 8.93 -13.23 1.24
CA LEU A 152 8.51 -12.64 2.51
C LEU A 152 9.26 -11.32 2.70
N TRP A 153 8.57 -10.28 3.16
CA TRP A 153 9.16 -8.94 3.35
C TRP A 153 8.57 -8.25 4.57
N HIS A 154 9.39 -7.57 5.37
CA HIS A 154 8.91 -6.80 6.52
C HIS A 154 8.24 -5.49 6.06
N LYS A 155 6.91 -5.49 5.96
CA LYS A 155 6.13 -4.39 5.38
C LYS A 155 6.15 -3.08 6.18
N ASP A 156 6.57 -3.10 7.45
CA ASP A 156 6.63 -1.90 8.29
C ASP A 156 7.98 -1.77 9.02
N LEU A 157 9.09 -1.89 8.28
CA LEU A 157 10.42 -1.85 8.89
C LEU A 157 10.90 -0.41 9.13
N HIS A 158 10.60 0.11 10.31
CA HIS A 158 11.13 1.39 10.80
C HIS A 158 11.88 1.23 12.13
N ALA A 159 12.53 2.30 12.59
CA ALA A 159 13.43 2.23 13.75
C ALA A 159 12.76 1.76 15.05
N ARG A 160 11.44 1.90 15.21
CA ARG A 160 10.73 1.40 16.40
C ARG A 160 10.50 -0.12 16.34
N ASN A 161 10.55 -0.71 15.15
CA ASN A 161 10.40 -2.14 14.91
C ASN A 161 11.75 -2.90 14.91
N ILE A 162 12.82 -2.21 15.33
CA ILE A 162 14.16 -2.79 15.49
C ILE A 162 14.54 -2.68 16.97
N MET A 163 14.57 -3.83 17.65
CA MET A 163 15.05 -3.90 19.03
C MET A 163 16.56 -4.15 19.02
N VAL A 164 17.31 -3.30 19.72
CA VAL A 164 18.77 -3.38 19.82
C VAL A 164 19.14 -3.49 21.30
N ASP A 165 19.75 -4.61 21.67
CA ASP A 165 20.31 -4.79 23.00
C ASP A 165 21.65 -4.06 23.15
N LYS A 166 22.05 -3.79 24.40
CA LYS A 166 23.31 -3.14 24.77
C LYS A 166 24.52 -4.08 24.75
N SER A 167 24.38 -5.33 24.31
CA SER A 167 25.48 -6.28 24.16
C SER A 167 26.51 -5.82 23.12
N SER A 168 27.72 -6.39 23.16
CA SER A 168 28.75 -6.18 22.15
C SER A 168 29.23 -7.52 21.59
N PRO A 169 28.87 -7.90 20.34
CA PRO A 169 28.06 -7.13 19.40
C PRO A 169 26.58 -7.01 19.84
N PRO A 170 25.85 -5.97 19.37
CA PRO A 170 24.45 -5.78 19.73
C PRO A 170 23.59 -6.94 19.22
N SER A 171 22.78 -7.54 20.10
CA SER A 171 21.70 -8.42 19.68
C SER A 171 20.61 -7.58 19.05
N ILE A 172 20.20 -7.93 17.84
CA ILE A 172 19.21 -7.18 17.07
C ILE A 172 18.06 -8.12 16.76
N GLN A 173 16.83 -7.65 16.99
CA GLN A 173 15.61 -8.39 16.69
C GLN A 173 14.65 -7.50 15.93
N LEU A 174 13.99 -8.08 14.93
CA LEU A 174 12.92 -7.45 14.17
C LEU A 174 11.58 -7.88 14.76
N ILE A 175 10.74 -6.90 15.09
CA ILE A 175 9.41 -7.13 15.68
C ILE A 175 8.32 -6.59 14.75
N ASP A 176 7.06 -6.80 15.11
CA ASP A 176 5.91 -6.26 14.38
C ASP A 176 5.66 -6.91 13.00
N TRP A 177 5.89 -8.23 12.95
CA TRP A 177 5.60 -9.09 11.79
C TRP A 177 4.10 -9.30 11.52
N GLN A 178 3.22 -8.71 12.33
CA GLN A 178 1.77 -8.84 12.14
C GLN A 178 1.35 -8.33 10.75
N SER A 179 0.33 -8.95 10.17
CA SER A 179 -0.15 -8.63 8.81
C SER A 179 0.88 -8.80 7.68
N THR A 180 2.07 -9.35 7.95
CA THR A 180 3.05 -9.68 6.92
C THR A 180 2.53 -10.82 6.07
N SER A 181 2.69 -10.70 4.75
CA SER A 181 2.33 -11.74 3.80
C SER A 181 3.45 -11.93 2.78
N VAL A 182 3.47 -13.12 2.21
CA VAL A 182 4.25 -13.48 1.04
C VAL A 182 3.58 -12.88 -0.19
N GLY A 183 4.36 -12.17 -1.00
CA GLY A 183 3.89 -11.56 -2.25
C GLY A 183 4.99 -11.45 -3.30
N PRO A 184 4.62 -11.19 -4.56
CA PRO A 184 5.59 -11.09 -5.63
C PRO A 184 6.41 -9.80 -5.48
N VAL A 185 7.70 -9.86 -5.84
CA VAL A 185 8.62 -8.71 -5.79
C VAL A 185 8.05 -7.48 -6.50
N SER A 186 7.34 -7.65 -7.63
CA SER A 186 6.67 -6.56 -8.37
C SER A 186 5.58 -5.81 -7.58
N ILE A 187 5.06 -6.41 -6.50
CA ILE A 187 4.00 -5.84 -5.66
C ILE A 187 4.54 -5.46 -4.28
N THR A 188 5.60 -6.10 -3.80
CA THR A 188 6.13 -5.84 -2.45
C THR A 188 7.13 -4.67 -2.40
N MET A 189 7.66 -4.20 -3.53
CA MET A 189 8.68 -3.13 -3.58
C MET A 189 8.16 -1.84 -4.24
N LEU A 190 8.27 -0.69 -3.56
CA LEU A 190 7.72 0.61 -3.99
C LEU A 190 8.76 1.73 -4.14
N GLY A 191 9.21 2.09 -5.34
CA GLY A 191 9.87 3.40 -5.54
C GLY A 191 8.91 4.58 -5.41
N LEU A 192 9.45 5.81 -5.33
CA LEU A 192 8.63 6.98 -5.61
C LEU A 192 8.38 7.08 -7.11
N PRO A 193 7.17 7.48 -7.53
CA PRO A 193 6.94 7.90 -8.90
C PRO A 193 7.70 9.21 -9.18
N ASP A 194 8.08 9.43 -10.45
CA ASP A 194 8.90 10.58 -10.87
C ASP A 194 8.21 11.94 -10.63
N ASP A 195 6.87 11.95 -10.52
CA ASP A 195 6.02 13.12 -10.26
C ASP A 195 5.64 13.26 -8.77
N PHE A 196 6.34 12.57 -7.86
CA PHE A 196 6.05 12.56 -6.44
C PHE A 196 5.86 13.97 -5.83
N ASP A 197 6.70 14.93 -6.21
CA ASP A 197 6.64 16.29 -5.69
C ASP A 197 5.39 17.06 -6.12
N SER A 198 4.67 16.60 -7.14
CA SER A 198 3.39 17.15 -7.59
C SER A 198 2.16 16.44 -7.00
N LEU A 199 2.31 15.30 -6.32
CA LEU A 199 1.16 14.55 -5.78
C LEU A 199 0.45 15.28 -4.62
N PRO A 200 -0.83 14.99 -4.35
CA PRO A 200 -1.52 15.45 -3.15
C PRO A 200 -0.80 15.03 -1.85
N TRP A 201 -0.96 15.81 -0.78
CA TRP A 201 -0.20 15.61 0.46
C TRP A 201 -0.42 14.24 1.12
N HIS A 202 -1.65 13.71 1.10
CA HIS A 202 -1.99 12.43 1.72
C HIS A 202 -1.35 11.26 0.95
N GLU A 203 -1.35 11.33 -0.39
CA GLU A 203 -0.57 10.43 -1.24
C GLU A 203 0.93 10.59 -0.98
N LYS A 204 1.42 11.83 -0.83
CA LYS A 204 2.84 12.07 -0.50
C LYS A 204 3.25 11.46 0.83
N ILE A 205 2.41 11.51 1.86
CA ILE A 205 2.71 10.90 3.17
C ILE A 205 2.73 9.37 3.04
N TYR A 206 1.74 8.79 2.37
CA TYR A 206 1.72 7.35 2.09
C TYR A 206 2.95 6.89 1.31
N LEU A 207 3.21 7.54 0.19
CA LEU A 207 4.32 7.21 -0.69
C LEU A 207 5.67 7.55 -0.04
N ARG A 208 5.79 8.55 0.84
CA ARG A 208 7.00 8.77 1.65
C ARG A 208 7.24 7.64 2.63
N HIS A 209 6.20 7.15 3.28
CA HIS A 209 6.31 6.03 4.20
C HIS A 209 6.75 4.77 3.43
N GLN A 210 6.05 4.44 2.34
CA GLN A 210 6.38 3.30 1.48
C GLN A 210 7.74 3.43 0.78
N HIS A 211 8.11 4.63 0.34
CA HIS A 211 9.42 4.89 -0.26
C HIS A 211 10.55 4.87 0.74
N ARG A 212 10.35 5.31 1.99
CA ARG A 212 11.37 5.14 3.04
C ARG A 212 11.67 3.65 3.24
N LEU A 213 10.65 2.79 3.16
CA LEU A 213 10.81 1.34 3.20
C LEU A 213 11.56 0.81 1.96
N ALA A 214 11.26 1.32 0.78
CA ALA A 214 11.91 0.86 -0.45
C ALA A 214 13.30 1.47 -0.75
N LEU A 215 13.61 2.69 -0.32
CA LEU A 215 14.96 3.27 -0.39
C LEU A 215 15.92 2.49 0.48
N ARG A 216 15.45 2.00 1.64
CA ARG A 216 16.21 1.06 2.46
C ARG A 216 16.47 -0.24 1.71
N HIS A 217 15.51 -0.71 0.90
CA HIS A 217 15.69 -1.84 0.00
C HIS A 217 16.64 -1.54 -1.20
N LEU A 218 16.65 -0.33 -1.76
CA LEU A 218 17.60 0.07 -2.81
C LEU A 218 19.04 0.07 -2.31
N TYR A 219 19.25 0.62 -1.11
CA TYR A 219 20.54 0.55 -0.43
C TYR A 219 20.96 -0.92 -0.21
N TYR A 220 20.00 -1.75 0.20
CA TYR A 220 20.16 -3.19 0.36
C TYR A 220 20.54 -3.93 -0.94
N CYS A 221 19.80 -3.75 -2.04
CA CYS A 221 20.06 -4.38 -3.33
C CYS A 221 21.38 -3.95 -3.95
N SER A 222 21.83 -2.71 -3.67
CA SER A 222 23.14 -2.22 -4.10
C SER A 222 24.31 -2.91 -3.39
N GLY A 223 24.09 -3.45 -2.19
CA GLY A 223 25.11 -4.15 -1.39
C GLY A 223 25.16 -5.67 -1.57
N VAL A 224 24.10 -6.28 -2.10
CA VAL A 224 23.93 -7.75 -2.15
C VAL A 224 24.22 -8.35 -3.53
N GLU A 225 23.97 -7.64 -4.64
CA GLU A 225 24.18 -8.16 -6.00
C GLU A 225 24.85 -7.11 -6.93
N PRO A 226 26.12 -7.30 -7.37
CA PRO A 226 26.86 -6.36 -8.23
C PRO A 226 26.26 -6.14 -9.63
N ARG A 227 25.27 -6.92 -10.06
CA ARG A 227 24.63 -6.83 -11.39
C ARG A 227 23.34 -6.00 -11.41
N SER A 228 22.98 -5.33 -10.33
CA SER A 228 21.63 -4.78 -10.13
C SER A 228 21.40 -3.36 -10.68
N LEU A 229 22.00 -3.02 -11.84
CA LEU A 229 21.48 -1.92 -12.70
C LEU A 229 19.98 -2.09 -12.93
N ASN A 230 19.54 -3.34 -13.05
CA ASN A 230 18.15 -3.69 -13.16
C ASN A 230 17.37 -3.43 -11.85
N ALA A 231 17.92 -3.61 -10.63
CA ALA A 231 17.21 -3.26 -9.37
C ALA A 231 16.91 -1.78 -9.21
N GLN A 232 17.80 -0.92 -9.69
CA GLN A 232 17.54 0.52 -9.75
C GLN A 232 16.44 0.87 -10.77
N GLN A 233 16.30 0.10 -11.86
CA GLN A 233 15.19 0.21 -12.80
C GLN A 233 13.89 -0.43 -12.26
N TRP A 234 13.98 -1.52 -11.49
CA TRP A 234 12.86 -2.26 -10.91
C TRP A 234 12.06 -1.43 -9.91
N VAL A 235 12.74 -0.60 -9.12
CA VAL A 235 12.09 0.31 -8.17
C VAL A 235 11.27 1.41 -8.87
N ARG A 236 11.53 1.69 -10.15
CA ARG A 236 10.79 2.72 -10.90
C ARG A 236 9.48 2.23 -11.49
N ASP A 237 9.22 0.91 -11.54
CA ASP A 237 7.92 0.40 -11.99
C ASP A 237 6.97 0.15 -10.83
N THR A 238 6.53 1.24 -10.19
CA THR A 238 5.53 1.21 -9.11
C THR A 238 4.11 1.18 -9.62
N ARG A 239 3.90 1.17 -10.93
CA ARG A 239 2.61 1.45 -11.57
C ARG A 239 1.56 0.42 -11.16
N LEU A 240 1.94 -0.85 -11.21
CA LEU A 240 1.06 -1.96 -10.87
C LEU A 240 0.70 -1.94 -9.37
N ARG A 241 1.69 -1.77 -8.49
CA ARG A 241 1.47 -1.72 -7.04
C ARG A 241 0.60 -0.52 -6.65
N SER A 242 0.91 0.68 -7.14
CA SER A 242 0.12 1.88 -6.86
C SER A 242 -1.32 1.73 -7.32
N ALA A 243 -1.56 1.16 -8.50
CA ALA A 243 -2.91 0.88 -8.98
C ALA A 243 -3.66 -0.13 -8.08
N ILE A 244 -2.99 -1.18 -7.59
CA ILE A 244 -3.59 -2.15 -6.65
C ILE A 244 -3.92 -1.50 -5.31
N ASP A 245 -3.00 -0.69 -4.76
CA ASP A 245 -3.23 0.01 -3.49
C ASP A 245 -4.40 0.99 -3.61
N GLU A 246 -4.48 1.72 -4.73
CA GLU A 246 -5.54 2.70 -4.97
C GLU A 246 -6.90 2.05 -5.28
N ALA A 247 -6.91 0.86 -5.90
CA ALA A 247 -8.12 0.07 -6.12
C ALA A 247 -8.90 -0.19 -4.82
N SER A 248 -8.18 -0.29 -3.68
CA SER A 248 -8.79 -0.48 -2.36
C SER A 248 -9.45 0.77 -1.78
N ARG A 249 -9.22 1.95 -2.38
CA ARG A 249 -9.52 3.29 -1.84
C ARG A 249 -10.47 4.11 -2.73
N THR A 250 -10.76 3.62 -3.93
CA THR A 250 -11.56 4.34 -4.93
C THR A 250 -12.84 4.94 -4.36
N TRP A 251 -13.57 4.22 -3.49
CA TRP A 251 -14.82 4.69 -2.90
C TRP A 251 -14.62 5.88 -1.95
N ASP A 252 -13.51 5.91 -1.23
CA ASP A 252 -13.25 6.88 -0.17
C ASP A 252 -12.53 8.13 -0.72
N LEU A 253 -11.67 7.97 -1.73
CA LEU A 253 -10.88 9.06 -2.34
C LEU A 253 -11.45 9.60 -3.66
N GLY A 254 -12.48 8.94 -4.20
CA GLY A 254 -13.00 9.23 -5.54
C GLY A 254 -12.22 8.52 -6.65
N LEU A 255 -12.68 8.70 -7.88
CA LEU A 255 -12.17 7.99 -9.04
C LEU A 255 -10.92 8.62 -9.66
N GLY A 256 -10.64 9.89 -9.37
CA GLY A 256 -9.54 10.66 -9.95
C GLY A 256 -8.17 9.99 -9.77
N PRO A 257 -7.71 9.74 -8.53
CA PRO A 257 -6.41 9.12 -8.28
C PRO A 257 -6.29 7.74 -8.95
N PHE A 258 -7.35 6.93 -8.87
CA PHE A 258 -7.34 5.61 -9.50
C PHE A 258 -7.28 5.68 -11.03
N ARG A 259 -7.98 6.63 -11.66
CA ARG A 259 -7.88 6.89 -13.11
C ARG A 259 -6.46 7.27 -13.52
N GLN A 260 -5.77 8.10 -12.73
CA GLN A 260 -4.38 8.47 -13.00
C GLN A 260 -3.47 7.24 -12.98
N HIS A 261 -3.57 6.40 -11.95
CA HIS A 261 -2.79 5.17 -11.89
C HIS A 261 -3.13 4.20 -13.03
N LEU A 262 -4.40 4.05 -13.40
CA LEU A 262 -4.80 3.22 -14.54
C LEU A 262 -4.30 3.77 -15.87
N SER A 263 -4.24 5.09 -16.04
CA SER A 263 -3.72 5.73 -17.26
C SER A 263 -2.22 5.47 -17.40
N VAL A 264 -1.48 5.62 -16.30
CA VAL A 264 -0.05 5.29 -16.25
C VAL A 264 0.17 3.79 -16.54
N LEU A 265 -0.70 2.93 -16.02
CA LEU A 265 -0.65 1.49 -16.27
C LEU A 265 -0.98 1.14 -17.74
N ALA A 266 -1.95 1.81 -18.35
CA ALA A 266 -2.34 1.62 -19.75
C ALA A 266 -1.21 2.00 -20.72
N ILE A 267 -0.53 3.11 -20.47
CA ILE A 267 0.66 3.53 -21.24
C ILE A 267 1.74 2.45 -21.16
N ALA A 268 1.99 1.92 -19.95
CA ALA A 268 2.98 0.86 -19.77
C ALA A 268 2.58 -0.47 -20.45
N ALA A 269 1.29 -0.75 -20.54
CA ALA A 269 0.74 -1.90 -21.27
C ALA A 269 0.71 -1.70 -22.80
N GLY A 270 1.14 -0.53 -23.31
CA GLY A 270 1.08 -0.21 -24.75
C GLY A 270 -0.33 0.00 -25.27
N VAL A 271 -1.29 0.29 -24.39
CA VAL A 271 -2.68 0.59 -24.75
C VAL A 271 -2.80 2.09 -24.99
N GLU A 272 -3.00 2.51 -26.24
CA GLU A 272 -3.35 3.90 -26.55
C GLU A 272 -4.75 4.21 -26.04
N GLU A 273 -4.83 4.82 -24.85
CA GLU A 273 -6.08 5.40 -24.37
C GLU A 273 -6.16 6.89 -24.72
N SER A 274 -7.36 7.31 -25.14
CA SER A 274 -7.72 8.72 -25.17
C SER A 274 -7.76 9.24 -23.72
N THR A 275 -6.65 9.83 -23.28
CA THR A 275 -6.50 10.52 -21.99
C THR A 275 -7.59 11.59 -21.75
N GLY A 276 -8.23 12.08 -22.81
CA GLY A 276 -9.28 13.10 -22.76
C GLY A 276 -10.69 12.65 -22.34
N SER A 277 -10.94 11.38 -22.03
CA SER A 277 -12.28 10.89 -21.65
C SER A 277 -12.56 10.92 -20.14
N PHE A 278 -11.57 11.23 -19.30
CA PHE A 278 -11.63 10.93 -17.85
C PHE A 278 -11.72 12.16 -16.93
N ILE A 279 -11.61 13.36 -17.49
CA ILE A 279 -11.35 14.58 -16.74
C ILE A 279 -12.45 15.61 -17.03
N ASP A 280 -13.35 15.79 -16.07
CA ASP A 280 -14.11 17.03 -15.94
C ASP A 280 -13.16 18.08 -15.35
N SER A 281 -12.64 18.96 -16.21
CA SER A 281 -11.60 19.94 -15.84
C SER A 281 -12.00 20.82 -14.66
N ASP A 282 -13.29 21.19 -14.61
CA ASP A 282 -13.82 22.10 -13.57
C ASP A 282 -13.84 21.42 -12.19
N ASN A 283 -14.11 20.11 -12.14
CA ASN A 283 -14.06 19.36 -10.89
C ASN A 283 -12.61 19.13 -10.43
N GLN A 284 -11.67 18.96 -11.38
CA GLN A 284 -10.26 18.74 -11.06
C GLN A 284 -9.59 19.99 -10.48
N ASP A 285 -9.87 21.17 -11.03
CA ASP A 285 -9.38 22.45 -10.48
C ASP A 285 -9.92 22.67 -9.05
N ARG A 286 -11.20 22.38 -8.82
CA ARG A 286 -11.82 22.48 -7.50
C ARG A 286 -11.16 21.53 -6.48
N ILE A 287 -10.93 20.27 -6.88
CA ILE A 287 -10.27 19.26 -6.04
C ILE A 287 -8.82 19.65 -5.74
N GLN A 288 -8.10 20.22 -6.71
CA GLN A 288 -6.74 20.69 -6.49
C GLN A 288 -6.68 21.86 -5.49
N VAL A 289 -7.57 22.85 -5.64
CA VAL A 289 -7.70 23.96 -4.68
C VAL A 289 -7.98 23.42 -3.27
N TYR A 290 -8.86 22.42 -3.17
CA TYR A 290 -9.16 21.75 -1.92
C TYR A 290 -7.92 21.09 -1.30
N HIS A 291 -7.21 20.25 -2.05
CA HIS A 291 -6.00 19.59 -1.57
C HIS A 291 -4.92 20.57 -1.13
N ASP A 292 -4.74 21.68 -1.83
CA ASP A 292 -3.78 22.72 -1.47
C ASP A 292 -4.15 23.40 -0.14
N LYS A 293 -5.43 23.72 0.06
CA LYS A 293 -5.91 24.30 1.33
C LYS A 293 -5.77 23.31 2.49
N VAL A 294 -6.15 22.04 2.29
CA VAL A 294 -5.99 21.00 3.32
C VAL A 294 -4.50 20.83 3.68
N SER A 295 -3.61 20.82 2.69
CA SER A 295 -2.16 20.73 2.94
C SER A 295 -1.63 21.87 3.82
N ARG A 296 -2.13 23.10 3.60
CA ARG A 296 -1.76 24.26 4.42
C ARG A 296 -2.32 24.15 5.82
N LEU A 297 -3.58 23.73 5.96
CA LEU A 297 -4.23 23.50 7.26
C LEU A 297 -3.43 22.51 8.12
N TYR A 298 -3.06 21.36 7.58
CA TYR A 298 -2.29 20.34 8.31
C TYR A 298 -0.92 20.88 8.73
N LYS A 299 -0.27 21.66 7.86
CA LYS A 299 1.01 22.32 8.18
C LYS A 299 0.86 23.38 9.29
N GLU A 300 -0.24 24.13 9.30
CA GLU A 300 -0.55 25.10 10.35
C GLU A 300 -0.82 24.44 11.70
N LEU A 301 -1.56 23.32 11.67
CA LEU A 301 -1.85 22.52 12.87
C LEU A 301 -0.65 21.70 13.35
N GLY A 302 0.42 21.59 12.55
CA GLY A 302 1.59 20.78 12.90
C GLY A 302 1.29 19.29 12.99
N ILE A 303 0.22 18.81 12.32
CA ILE A 303 -0.21 17.42 12.37
C ILE A 303 0.13 16.68 11.08
N GLU A 304 0.36 15.37 11.21
CA GLU A 304 0.48 14.47 10.06
C GLU A 304 -0.90 13.96 9.62
N GLY A 305 -0.93 13.13 8.57
CA GLY A 305 -2.19 12.62 8.01
C GLY A 305 -2.99 11.73 8.95
N ASP A 306 -2.33 11.13 9.94
CA ASP A 306 -2.94 10.29 10.98
C ASP A 306 -3.63 11.10 12.06
N GLY A 307 -3.48 12.44 12.04
CA GLY A 307 -4.02 13.34 13.05
C GLY A 307 -3.38 13.15 14.42
N TRP A 308 -2.21 12.50 14.50
CA TRP A 308 -1.53 12.29 15.76
C TRP A 308 -1.00 13.62 16.33
N VAL A 309 -1.26 13.84 17.62
CA VAL A 309 -0.79 14.99 18.39
C VAL A 309 -0.23 14.48 19.71
N SER A 310 0.85 15.10 20.20
CA SER A 310 1.38 14.78 21.52
C SER A 310 0.36 15.16 22.61
N SER A 311 0.40 14.48 23.76
CA SER A 311 -0.48 14.86 24.89
C SER A 311 -0.19 16.26 25.43
N GLU A 312 1.03 16.76 25.20
CA GLU A 312 1.46 18.09 25.65
C GLU A 312 0.85 19.19 24.77
N ASP A 313 0.73 18.93 23.46
CA ASP A 313 0.24 19.90 22.47
C ASP A 313 -1.27 19.74 22.16
N TYR A 314 -1.93 18.71 22.71
CA TYR A 314 -3.29 18.32 22.33
C TYR A 314 -4.31 19.46 22.49
N GLU A 315 -4.36 20.12 23.65
CA GLU A 315 -5.35 21.15 23.94
C GLU A 315 -5.18 22.38 23.03
N ASP A 316 -3.93 22.76 22.76
CA ASP A 316 -3.59 23.90 21.91
C ASP A 316 -3.97 23.61 20.45
N ILE A 317 -3.59 22.44 19.93
CA ILE A 317 -3.94 22.03 18.56
C ILE A 317 -5.44 21.80 18.41
N HIS A 318 -6.11 21.23 19.41
CA HIS A 318 -7.56 21.04 19.39
C HIS A 318 -8.28 22.39 19.30
N THR A 319 -7.88 23.37 20.12
CA THR A 319 -8.44 24.72 20.09
C THR A 319 -8.20 25.42 18.74
N LEU A 320 -6.98 25.32 18.20
CA LEU A 320 -6.65 25.87 16.89
C LEU A 320 -7.46 25.21 15.76
N ASN A 321 -7.66 23.89 15.83
CA ASN A 321 -8.47 23.15 14.87
C ASN A 321 -9.93 23.62 14.88
N GLN A 322 -10.52 23.85 16.06
CA GLN A 322 -11.88 24.40 16.18
C GLN A 322 -11.99 25.79 15.52
N GLN A 323 -11.04 26.68 15.79
CA GLN A 323 -11.01 28.01 15.17
C GLN A 323 -10.91 27.92 13.65
N ARG A 324 -10.04 27.05 13.13
CA ARG A 324 -9.88 26.85 11.69
C ARG A 324 -11.10 26.23 11.02
N MET A 325 -11.88 25.43 11.76
CA MET A 325 -13.15 24.90 11.28
C MET A 325 -14.21 26.01 11.17
N GLU A 326 -14.29 26.92 12.15
CA GLU A 326 -15.21 28.06 12.12
C GLU A 326 -14.89 29.05 10.99
N ASP A 327 -13.60 29.27 10.71
CA ASP A 327 -13.13 30.17 9.65
C ASP A 327 -13.13 29.54 8.25
N TRP A 328 -13.54 28.27 8.12
CA TRP A 328 -13.44 27.54 6.85
C TRP A 328 -14.53 27.94 5.86
N ASP A 329 -14.16 28.74 4.86
CA ASP A 329 -15.02 29.02 3.71
C ASP A 329 -14.94 27.86 2.70
N GLU A 330 -15.99 27.02 2.68
CA GLU A 330 -16.11 25.88 1.77
C GLU A 330 -16.08 26.26 0.28
N MET A 331 -16.66 27.41 -0.10
CA MET A 331 -16.66 27.86 -1.49
C MET A 331 -15.26 28.25 -1.92
N ALA A 332 -14.56 29.04 -1.09
CA ALA A 332 -13.19 29.43 -1.36
C ALA A 332 -12.22 28.24 -1.25
N ALA A 333 -12.55 27.24 -0.43
CA ALA A 333 -11.75 26.03 -0.26
C ALA A 333 -12.02 24.96 -1.32
N GLY A 334 -13.10 25.09 -2.09
CA GLY A 334 -13.53 24.07 -3.03
C GLY A 334 -14.15 22.83 -2.38
N GLY A 335 -14.39 22.83 -1.05
CA GLY A 335 -14.86 21.66 -0.32
C GLY A 335 -15.06 21.83 1.19
N PRO A 336 -15.68 20.83 1.85
CA PRO A 336 -15.98 20.87 3.29
C PRO A 336 -14.73 20.72 4.16
N TYR A 337 -14.79 21.13 5.42
CA TYR A 337 -13.65 21.03 6.33
C TYR A 337 -13.15 19.58 6.48
N PRO A 338 -11.83 19.31 6.36
CA PRO A 338 -11.30 17.94 6.25
C PRO A 338 -11.26 17.16 7.57
N ILE A 339 -11.17 17.84 8.73
CA ILE A 339 -10.99 17.21 10.05
C ILE A 339 -12.34 17.30 10.77
N THR A 340 -13.24 16.38 10.47
CA THR A 340 -14.59 16.34 11.05
C THR A 340 -14.97 14.92 11.47
N ASP A 341 -15.82 14.80 12.49
CA ASP A 341 -16.23 13.51 13.02
C ASP A 341 -16.96 12.68 11.95
N GLY A 342 -16.43 11.49 11.69
CA GLY A 342 -16.94 10.59 10.66
C GLY A 342 -16.47 10.92 9.23
N ALA A 343 -15.50 11.83 9.06
CA ALA A 343 -14.74 11.95 7.83
C ALA A 343 -13.93 10.66 7.59
N PRO A 344 -13.73 10.27 6.31
CA PRO A 344 -12.84 9.16 6.00
C PRO A 344 -11.40 9.51 6.38
N SER A 345 -10.69 8.57 7.03
CA SER A 345 -9.29 8.73 7.37
C SER A 345 -8.50 7.49 6.99
N TRP A 346 -7.48 7.69 6.17
CA TRP A 346 -6.60 6.63 5.68
C TRP A 346 -5.94 5.80 6.80
N PHE A 347 -5.74 6.39 7.98
CA PHE A 347 -5.04 5.75 9.10
C PHE A 347 -5.95 4.99 10.06
N VAL A 348 -7.28 5.18 9.97
CA VAL A 348 -8.24 4.70 10.97
C VAL A 348 -9.30 3.76 10.37
N THR A 349 -9.58 3.84 9.05
CA THR A 349 -10.65 3.05 8.38
C THR A 349 -10.14 1.92 7.49
#